data_AF-A0A7W9F070-F1
#
_entry.id   AF-A0A7W9F070-F1
#
_cell.length_a   1.000
_cell.length_b   1.000
_cell.length_c   1.000
_cell.angle_alpha   90.00
_cell.angle_beta   90.00
_cell.angle_gamma   90.00
#
_symmetry.space_group_name_H-M   'P 1'
#
loop_
_entity.id
_entity.type
_entity.pdbx_description
1 polymer ?
#
loop_
_entity_poly.entity_id
_entity_poly.type
_entity_poly.pdbx_seq_one_letter_code
_entity_poly.pdbx_strand_id
1 'polypeptide(L)'
;MPRLAIIAAALVLGIIAPSAAQDAGPAYDFQDRTRALAFDPSRFFPERSEPAMSIRYMGDDYGYPVYAIAVRKGCTDADQGEARRTCGGRLVARMIRSPYEGKPPRPRTRGQKLFGMIAQAKPQSDEALLRLLDNTGLEWSEADIRKCPAAMMHLATGRDLKFSSAIDQSGNFAQIVLHADTISFEINDYLMRSRYEGWLRSGSPAAWADEFASSLETCWKPSTATVPWRIIKHKSRD
;
A
#
# COMPACT_ATOMS: atom_id res chain seq x y z
N MET A 1 -80.99 -10.74 14.57
CA MET A 1 -81.20 -11.21 15.95
C MET A 1 -81.29 -12.74 15.90
N PRO A 2 -80.61 -13.57 16.72
CA PRO A 2 -79.75 -13.35 17.92
C PRO A 2 -78.23 -13.47 17.58
N ARG A 3 -77.18 -13.09 18.35
CA ARG A 3 -76.80 -12.92 19.77
C ARG A 3 -76.05 -14.12 20.41
N LEU A 4 -74.84 -13.80 20.90
CA LEU A 4 -73.89 -14.48 21.83
C LEU A 4 -73.00 -15.60 21.25
N ALA A 5 -71.67 -15.39 21.16
CA ALA A 5 -70.61 -15.50 22.19
C ALA A 5 -70.31 -16.99 22.49
N ILE A 6 -69.09 -17.51 22.65
CA ILE A 6 -67.98 -17.26 23.60
C ILE A 6 -66.77 -18.06 22.98
N ILE A 7 -65.49 -17.69 23.01
CA ILE A 7 -64.47 -17.98 24.04
C ILE A 7 -63.11 -17.51 23.51
N ALA A 8 -62.37 -16.81 24.37
CA ALA A 8 -61.00 -16.38 24.19
C ALA A 8 -60.01 -17.56 24.13
N ALA A 9 -58.98 -17.43 23.29
CA ALA A 9 -57.71 -18.10 23.52
C ALA A 9 -56.59 -17.11 23.18
N ALA A 10 -56.11 -16.41 24.21
CA ALA A 10 -54.84 -15.72 24.16
C ALA A 10 -53.73 -16.78 24.13
N LEU A 11 -53.00 -16.88 23.02
CA LEU A 11 -51.72 -17.55 22.98
C LEU A 11 -50.66 -16.54 22.57
N VAL A 12 -49.85 -16.17 23.56
CA VAL A 12 -48.68 -15.31 23.45
C VAL A 12 -47.63 -16.04 22.61
N LEU A 13 -47.27 -15.47 21.47
CA LEU A 13 -45.94 -15.68 20.89
C LEU A 13 -45.23 -14.33 20.97
N GLY A 14 -44.46 -14.19 22.05
CA GLY A 14 -43.56 -13.08 22.24
C GLY A 14 -42.63 -12.99 21.03
N ILE A 15 -42.75 -11.88 20.30
CA ILE A 15 -41.76 -11.49 19.31
C ILE A 15 -40.52 -11.09 20.11
N ILE A 16 -39.66 -12.06 20.41
CA ILE A 16 -38.28 -11.76 20.76
C ILE A 16 -37.67 -11.23 19.47
N ALA A 17 -37.68 -9.90 19.31
CA ALA A 17 -36.90 -9.24 18.28
C ALA A 17 -35.44 -9.69 18.44
N PRO A 18 -34.74 -10.12 17.39
CA PRO A 18 -33.31 -10.37 17.47
C PRO A 18 -32.59 -9.02 17.58
N SER A 19 -32.54 -8.46 18.79
CA SER A 19 -31.78 -7.25 19.11
C SER A 19 -30.29 -7.58 19.32
N ALA A 20 -29.74 -8.50 18.52
CA ALA A 20 -28.34 -8.91 18.56
C ALA A 20 -27.53 -8.40 17.35
N ALA A 21 -28.14 -7.63 16.44
CA ALA A 21 -27.48 -7.10 15.25
C ALA A 21 -26.98 -5.66 15.39
N GLN A 22 -27.21 -4.99 16.52
CA GLN A 22 -26.95 -3.55 16.67
C GLN A 22 -25.77 -3.17 17.56
N ASP A 23 -25.16 -4.13 18.28
CA ASP A 23 -24.01 -3.88 19.19
C ASP A 23 -22.70 -4.55 18.76
N ALA A 24 -22.65 -5.11 17.54
CA ALA A 24 -21.36 -5.47 16.97
C ALA A 24 -20.64 -4.17 16.58
N GLY A 25 -19.65 -3.76 17.38
CA GLY A 25 -18.72 -2.69 17.00
C GLY A 25 -18.15 -2.92 15.60
N PRO A 26 -17.59 -1.88 14.94
CA PRO A 26 -17.14 -2.00 13.57
C PRO A 26 -16.19 -3.20 13.42
N ALA A 27 -16.50 -4.07 12.47
CA ALA A 27 -15.67 -5.23 12.17
C ALA A 27 -14.23 -4.78 11.87
N TYR A 28 -13.25 -5.55 12.33
CA TYR A 28 -11.84 -5.25 12.11
C TYR A 28 -11.54 -5.17 10.59
N ASP A 29 -11.21 -3.96 10.11
CA ASP A 29 -10.91 -3.71 8.69
C ASP A 29 -9.48 -4.13 8.35
N PHE A 30 -9.28 -5.43 8.16
CA PHE A 30 -7.96 -5.96 7.82
C PHE A 30 -7.39 -5.37 6.52
N GLN A 31 -8.22 -4.89 5.59
CA GLN A 31 -7.74 -4.37 4.30
C GLN A 31 -7.04 -3.03 4.51
N ASP A 32 -7.70 -2.11 5.23
CA ASP A 32 -7.10 -0.83 5.58
C ASP A 32 -5.87 -1.02 6.46
N ARG A 33 -5.97 -1.86 7.49
CA ARG A 33 -4.85 -2.16 8.39
C ARG A 33 -3.67 -2.77 7.65
N THR A 34 -3.90 -3.68 6.70
CA THR A 34 -2.81 -4.23 5.87
C THR A 34 -2.12 -3.15 5.05
N ARG A 35 -2.87 -2.25 4.42
CA ARG A 35 -2.30 -1.13 3.66
C ARG A 35 -1.48 -0.20 4.56
N ALA A 36 -1.99 0.13 5.74
CA ALA A 36 -1.35 1.05 6.68
C ALA A 36 -0.11 0.46 7.38
N LEU A 37 -0.10 -0.85 7.63
CA LEU A 37 0.98 -1.53 8.34
C LEU A 37 2.10 -2.02 7.42
N ALA A 38 1.74 -2.50 6.21
CA ALA A 38 2.70 -3.10 5.28
C ALA A 38 2.98 -2.22 4.04
N PHE A 39 2.00 -1.50 3.49
CA PHE A 39 2.16 -0.76 2.23
C PHE A 39 2.22 0.76 2.42
N ASP A 40 2.68 1.20 3.60
CA ASP A 40 2.98 2.59 3.92
C ASP A 40 4.49 2.84 3.81
N PRO A 41 4.97 3.54 2.75
CA PRO A 41 6.38 3.86 2.55
C PRO A 41 7.04 4.61 3.71
N SER A 42 6.28 5.36 4.52
CA SER A 42 6.81 6.08 5.70
C SER A 42 7.37 5.14 6.78
N ARG A 43 7.04 3.85 6.69
CA ARG A 43 7.54 2.81 7.59
C ARG A 43 8.80 2.13 7.10
N PHE A 44 9.25 2.35 5.87
CA PHE A 44 10.31 1.52 5.29
C PHE A 44 11.70 1.90 5.81
N PHE A 45 11.84 3.11 6.36
CA PHE A 45 13.05 3.64 6.98
C PHE A 45 12.69 4.22 8.36
N PRO A 46 12.65 3.43 9.44
CA PRO A 46 12.23 3.87 10.78
C PRO A 46 12.95 5.11 11.31
N GLU A 47 14.18 5.34 10.85
CA GLU A 47 15.04 6.45 11.26
C GLU A 47 14.67 7.81 10.64
N ARG A 48 13.79 7.83 9.62
CA ARG A 48 13.19 9.05 9.08
C ARG A 48 11.79 8.78 8.55
N SER A 49 10.82 9.55 9.04
CA SER A 49 9.41 9.41 8.65
C SER A 49 9.13 9.67 7.17
N GLU A 50 9.88 10.54 6.51
CA GLU A 50 9.62 10.92 5.12
C GLU A 50 10.72 10.43 4.16
N PRO A 51 10.39 9.55 3.19
CA PRO A 51 11.32 9.12 2.16
C PRO A 51 11.57 10.24 1.14
N ALA A 52 12.70 10.18 0.44
CA ALA A 52 13.02 11.10 -0.66
C ALA A 52 12.12 10.90 -1.88
N MET A 53 11.60 9.68 -2.04
CA MET A 53 10.61 9.35 -3.06
C MET A 53 9.79 8.15 -2.56
N SER A 54 8.50 8.12 -2.89
CA SER A 54 7.66 6.97 -2.60
C SER A 54 6.67 6.67 -3.72
N ILE A 55 6.39 5.38 -3.92
CA ILE A 55 5.45 4.87 -4.91
C ILE A 55 4.53 3.89 -4.19
N ARG A 56 3.22 4.01 -4.40
CA ARG A 56 2.22 3.03 -3.95
C ARG A 56 1.36 2.66 -5.14
N TYR A 57 1.42 1.41 -5.56
CA TYR A 57 0.55 0.87 -6.58
C TYR A 57 -0.60 0.12 -5.90
N MET A 58 -1.81 0.64 -6.06
CA MET A 58 -3.06 0.01 -5.65
C MET A 58 -3.86 -0.40 -6.89
N GLY A 59 -4.26 -1.66 -6.97
CA GLY A 59 -5.11 -2.16 -8.04
C GLY A 59 -6.57 -1.83 -7.77
N ASP A 60 -7.23 -1.29 -8.78
CA ASP A 60 -8.67 -1.01 -8.81
C ASP A 60 -9.18 -0.05 -7.70
N ASP A 61 -10.48 0.24 -7.70
CA ASP A 61 -11.21 1.00 -6.68
C ASP A 61 -11.32 0.28 -5.32
N TYR A 62 -11.10 -1.04 -5.31
CA TYR A 62 -11.00 -1.85 -4.09
C TYR A 62 -9.66 -1.68 -3.33
N GLY A 63 -8.69 -0.99 -3.90
CA GLY A 63 -7.41 -0.70 -3.24
C GLY A 63 -6.59 -1.94 -2.92
N TYR A 64 -6.52 -2.90 -3.86
CA TYR A 64 -5.72 -4.11 -3.73
C TYR A 64 -4.22 -3.76 -3.81
N PRO A 65 -3.41 -3.94 -2.77
CA PRO A 65 -2.02 -3.50 -2.80
C PRO A 65 -1.21 -4.37 -3.77
N VAL A 66 -0.54 -3.76 -4.75
CA VAL A 66 0.34 -4.46 -5.70
C VAL A 66 1.77 -4.40 -5.18
N TYR A 67 2.29 -3.19 -4.99
CA TYR A 67 3.56 -2.94 -4.32
C TYR A 67 3.60 -1.53 -3.71
N ALA A 68 4.52 -1.32 -2.78
CA ALA A 68 4.91 -0.02 -2.29
C ALA A 68 6.43 0.07 -2.30
N ILE A 69 6.98 1.22 -2.69
CA ILE A 69 8.41 1.51 -2.74
C ILE A 69 8.67 2.79 -1.94
N ALA A 70 9.75 2.79 -1.16
CA ALA A 70 10.32 3.96 -0.54
C ALA A 70 11.78 4.09 -0.97
N VAL A 71 12.22 5.31 -1.30
CA VAL A 71 13.59 5.62 -1.64
C VAL A 71 14.16 6.60 -0.63
N ARG A 72 15.40 6.36 -0.20
CA ARG A 72 16.14 7.22 0.71
C ARG A 72 17.50 7.60 0.15
N LYS A 73 17.86 8.86 0.35
CA LYS A 73 19.20 9.40 0.15
C LYS A 73 20.04 9.18 1.41
N GLY A 74 21.27 8.73 1.25
CA GLY A 74 22.26 8.66 2.32
C GLY A 74 22.24 7.34 3.10
N CYS A 75 22.72 7.43 4.34
CA CYS A 75 22.95 6.31 5.23
C CYS A 75 21.67 5.73 5.82
N THR A 76 21.66 4.42 6.05
CA THR A 76 20.63 3.72 6.85
C THR A 76 21.16 3.31 8.22
N ASP A 77 20.28 2.96 9.14
CA ASP A 77 20.66 2.47 10.47
C ASP A 77 21.34 1.10 10.44
N ALA A 78 21.16 0.35 9.34
CA ALA A 78 21.88 -0.88 9.10
C ALA A 78 23.36 -0.65 8.69
N ASP A 79 23.75 0.58 8.34
CA ASP A 79 25.10 0.87 7.89
C ASP A 79 26.08 0.92 9.07
N GLN A 80 27.08 0.04 9.03
CA GLN A 80 28.15 -0.04 10.02
C GLN A 80 29.53 0.06 9.35
N GLY A 81 30.56 0.43 10.13
CA GLY A 81 31.95 0.48 9.67
C GLY A 81 32.15 1.33 8.40
N GLU A 82 32.79 0.75 7.39
CA GLU A 82 33.12 1.45 6.14
C GLU A 82 31.87 1.80 5.30
N ALA A 83 30.82 0.98 5.37
CA ALA A 83 29.55 1.31 4.73
C ALA A 83 28.95 2.60 5.30
N ARG A 84 29.12 2.85 6.61
CA ARG A 84 28.68 4.10 7.26
C ARG A 84 29.53 5.31 6.89
N ARG A 85 30.80 5.14 6.52
CA ARG A 85 31.68 6.24 6.10
C ARG A 85 31.42 6.70 4.67
N THR A 86 30.95 5.79 3.82
CA THR A 86 30.77 6.03 2.38
C THR A 86 29.31 6.17 1.95
N CYS A 87 28.35 6.02 2.88
CA CYS A 87 26.92 6.02 2.58
C CYS A 87 26.31 7.38 2.22
N GLY A 88 27.03 8.51 2.38
CA GLY A 88 26.51 9.84 2.08
C GLY A 88 25.99 10.00 0.64
N GLY A 89 26.54 9.21 -0.29
CA GLY A 89 26.07 9.15 -1.66
C GLY A 89 25.00 8.08 -1.93
N ARG A 90 24.65 7.16 -1.03
CA ARG A 90 23.78 6.05 -1.43
C ARG A 90 22.36 6.51 -1.76
N LEU A 91 21.70 5.77 -2.64
CA LEU A 91 20.28 5.94 -2.95
C LEU A 91 19.62 4.57 -2.81
N VAL A 92 19.08 4.31 -1.61
CA VAL A 92 18.57 2.99 -1.23
C VAL A 92 17.06 2.97 -1.47
N ALA A 93 16.58 1.99 -2.22
CA ALA A 93 15.16 1.71 -2.38
C ALA A 93 14.79 0.47 -1.58
N ARG A 94 13.63 0.50 -0.92
CA ARG A 94 13.00 -0.67 -0.29
C ARG A 94 11.61 -0.85 -0.87
N MET A 95 11.21 -2.10 -1.07
CA MET A 95 9.93 -2.46 -1.67
C MET A 95 9.25 -3.56 -0.89
N ILE A 96 7.95 -3.39 -0.63
CA ILE A 96 7.04 -4.52 -0.39
C ILE A 96 6.25 -4.79 -1.66
N ARG A 97 6.15 -6.05 -2.03
CA ARG A 97 5.28 -6.51 -3.12
C ARG A 97 4.38 -7.63 -2.64
N SER A 98 3.12 -7.56 -3.07
CA SER A 98 2.13 -8.60 -2.81
C SER A 98 2.50 -9.91 -3.51
N PRO A 99 2.29 -11.06 -2.83
CA PRO A 99 2.69 -12.38 -3.31
C PRO A 99 1.97 -12.77 -4.59
N TYR A 100 2.70 -13.36 -5.54
CA TYR A 100 2.12 -14.09 -6.67
C TYR A 100 3.15 -15.01 -7.31
N GLU A 101 2.72 -16.20 -7.70
CA GLU A 101 3.58 -17.17 -8.37
C GLU A 101 3.60 -16.88 -9.87
N GLY A 102 4.79 -16.60 -10.41
CA GLY A 102 4.95 -16.23 -11.81
C GLY A 102 4.40 -14.84 -12.14
N LYS A 103 3.91 -14.67 -13.37
CA LYS A 103 3.38 -13.39 -13.86
C LYS A 103 1.87 -13.33 -13.66
N PRO A 104 1.33 -12.34 -12.92
CA PRO A 104 -0.10 -12.22 -12.74
C PRO A 104 -0.81 -11.79 -14.04
N PRO A 105 -2.04 -12.27 -14.29
CA PRO A 105 -2.85 -11.83 -15.44
C PRO A 105 -3.08 -10.31 -15.45
N ARG A 106 -3.25 -9.72 -14.26
CA ARG A 106 -3.28 -8.28 -14.02
C ARG A 106 -2.50 -7.95 -12.74
N PRO A 107 -1.83 -6.78 -12.64
CA PRO A 107 -1.07 -6.41 -11.44
C PRO A 107 -1.88 -6.57 -10.14
N ARG A 108 -3.15 -6.12 -10.14
CA ARG A 108 -4.09 -6.22 -9.00
C ARG A 108 -4.28 -7.64 -8.44
N THR A 109 -4.07 -8.68 -9.25
CA THR A 109 -4.27 -10.07 -8.81
C THR A 109 -3.32 -10.45 -7.67
N ARG A 110 -2.16 -9.78 -7.54
CA ARG A 110 -1.27 -9.90 -6.38
C ARG A 110 -1.99 -9.52 -5.08
N GLY A 111 -2.57 -8.31 -5.04
CA GLY A 111 -3.28 -7.81 -3.86
C GLY A 111 -4.57 -8.56 -3.57
N GLN A 112 -5.27 -9.05 -4.61
CA GLN A 112 -6.42 -9.94 -4.46
C GLN A 112 -6.03 -11.25 -3.77
N LYS A 113 -4.93 -11.90 -4.20
CA LYS A 113 -4.42 -13.13 -3.56
C LYS A 113 -4.08 -12.88 -2.09
N LEU A 114 -3.37 -11.79 -1.80
CA LEU A 114 -3.02 -11.39 -0.42
C LEU A 114 -4.28 -11.20 0.44
N PHE A 115 -5.23 -10.38 -0.01
CA PHE A 115 -6.44 -10.11 0.76
C PHE A 115 -7.33 -11.35 0.89
N GLY A 116 -7.38 -12.22 -0.11
CA GLY A 116 -8.04 -13.52 -0.01
C GLY A 116 -7.45 -14.39 1.09
N MET A 117 -6.11 -14.48 1.17
CA MET A 117 -5.42 -15.24 2.22
C MET A 117 -5.70 -14.67 3.62
N ILE A 118 -5.63 -13.35 3.78
CA ILE A 118 -5.89 -12.71 5.08
C ILE A 118 -7.37 -12.84 5.48
N ALA A 119 -8.30 -12.67 4.53
CA ALA A 119 -9.73 -12.82 4.77
C ALA A 119 -10.11 -14.22 5.24
N GLN A 120 -9.46 -15.27 4.71
CA GLN A 120 -9.68 -16.65 5.15
C GLN A 120 -9.29 -16.87 6.61
N ALA A 121 -8.22 -16.23 7.07
CA ALA A 121 -7.75 -16.30 8.46
C ALA A 121 -8.57 -15.44 9.44
N LYS A 122 -9.37 -14.50 8.94
CA LYS A 122 -10.30 -13.64 9.72
C LYS A 122 -9.65 -12.98 10.95
N PRO A 123 -8.53 -12.24 10.80
CA PRO A 123 -7.93 -11.55 11.94
C PRO A 123 -8.95 -10.59 12.57
N GLN A 124 -8.89 -10.46 13.90
CA GLN A 124 -9.77 -9.58 14.68
C GLN A 124 -9.00 -8.45 15.38
N SER A 125 -7.68 -8.37 15.18
CA SER A 125 -6.82 -7.33 15.76
C SER A 125 -5.56 -7.13 14.92
N ASP A 126 -4.86 -6.02 15.19
CA ASP A 126 -3.55 -5.76 14.58
C ASP A 126 -2.55 -6.86 14.95
N GLU A 127 -2.49 -7.31 16.20
CA GLU A 127 -1.57 -8.37 16.61
C GLU A 127 -1.79 -9.67 15.83
N ALA A 128 -3.05 -10.04 15.59
CA ALA A 128 -3.40 -11.18 14.76
C ALA A 128 -2.97 -10.97 13.30
N LEU A 129 -3.26 -9.79 12.74
CA LEU A 129 -2.85 -9.43 11.39
C LEU A 129 -1.33 -9.45 11.22
N LEU A 130 -0.57 -8.89 12.16
CA LEU A 130 0.89 -8.86 12.13
C LEU A 130 1.50 -10.26 12.09
N ARG A 131 0.92 -11.24 12.80
CA ARG A 131 1.35 -12.64 12.74
C ARG A 131 1.04 -13.28 11.39
N LEU A 132 -0.07 -12.90 10.77
CA LEU A 132 -0.42 -13.38 9.43
C LEU A 132 0.53 -12.80 8.38
N LEU A 133 0.85 -11.51 8.44
CA LEU A 133 1.73 -10.84 7.47
C LEU A 133 3.14 -11.46 7.39
N ASP A 134 3.65 -12.02 8.49
CA ASP A 134 4.92 -12.77 8.47
C ASP A 134 4.87 -14.01 7.56
N ASN A 135 3.68 -14.56 7.32
CA ASN A 135 3.46 -15.84 6.66
C ASN A 135 2.71 -15.71 5.32
N THR A 136 2.38 -14.49 4.88
CA THR A 136 1.65 -14.27 3.62
C THR A 136 2.54 -14.32 2.38
N GLY A 137 3.85 -14.47 2.54
CA GLY A 137 4.80 -14.50 1.42
C GLY A 137 5.01 -13.11 0.77
N LEU A 138 4.76 -12.02 1.51
CA LEU A 138 5.10 -10.67 1.08
C LEU A 138 6.59 -10.59 0.76
N GLU A 139 6.91 -10.07 -0.42
CA GLU A 139 8.29 -9.90 -0.86
C GLU A 139 8.84 -8.59 -0.27
N TRP A 140 9.82 -8.69 0.62
CA TRP A 140 10.54 -7.54 1.17
C TRP A 140 11.92 -7.42 0.54
N SER A 141 12.09 -6.39 -0.30
CA SER A 141 13.28 -6.24 -1.15
C SER A 141 13.98 -4.90 -0.96
N GLU A 142 15.28 -4.87 -1.22
CA GLU A 142 16.13 -3.68 -1.19
C GLU A 142 16.98 -3.60 -2.46
N ALA A 143 17.25 -2.39 -2.93
CA ALA A 143 18.18 -2.11 -4.02
C ALA A 143 19.00 -0.85 -3.75
N ASP A 144 20.25 -0.84 -4.19
CA ASP A 144 21.07 0.37 -4.29
C ASP A 144 20.89 0.94 -5.70
N ILE A 145 20.07 1.98 -5.84
CA ILE A 145 19.70 2.56 -7.13
C ILE A 145 20.96 3.02 -7.87
N ARG A 146 21.97 3.56 -7.18
CA ARG A 146 23.21 4.00 -7.83
C ARG A 146 24.01 2.88 -8.50
N LYS A 147 23.79 1.63 -8.08
CA LYS A 147 24.39 0.43 -8.68
C LYS A 147 23.48 -0.22 -9.72
N CYS A 148 22.35 0.40 -10.05
CA CYS A 148 21.37 -0.09 -11.00
C CYS A 148 21.31 0.85 -12.23
N PRO A 149 22.03 0.56 -13.32
CA PRO A 149 22.16 1.48 -14.46
C PRO A 149 20.81 1.85 -15.10
N ALA A 150 19.92 0.88 -15.28
CA ALA A 150 18.60 1.11 -15.86
C ALA A 150 17.77 2.09 -15.00
N ALA A 151 17.75 1.89 -13.68
CA ALA A 151 17.05 2.77 -12.76
C ALA A 151 17.68 4.16 -12.64
N MET A 152 19.01 4.27 -12.69
CA MET A 152 19.69 5.58 -12.72
C MET A 152 19.35 6.36 -13.99
N MET A 153 19.32 5.69 -15.14
CA MET A 153 18.95 6.29 -16.42
C MET A 153 17.49 6.78 -16.38
N HIS A 154 16.57 5.96 -15.86
CA HIS A 154 15.17 6.35 -15.72
C HIS A 154 14.98 7.49 -14.72
N LEU A 155 15.65 7.43 -13.56
CA LEU A 155 15.59 8.47 -12.53
C LEU A 155 16.01 9.85 -13.08
N ALA A 156 16.99 9.90 -13.99
CA ALA A 156 17.43 11.15 -14.61
C ALA A 156 16.33 11.86 -15.41
N THR A 157 15.38 11.11 -15.97
CA THR A 157 14.22 11.66 -16.71
C THR A 157 13.14 12.25 -15.80
N GLY A 158 13.19 11.96 -14.49
CA GLY A 158 12.20 12.43 -13.52
C GLY A 158 12.16 13.95 -13.34
N ARG A 159 13.21 14.67 -13.77
CA ARG A 159 13.28 16.13 -13.71
C ARG A 159 12.25 16.82 -14.61
N ASP A 160 11.81 16.14 -15.66
CA ASP A 160 10.88 16.68 -16.65
C ASP A 160 9.41 16.38 -16.31
N LEU A 161 9.16 15.72 -15.17
CA LEU A 161 7.82 15.34 -14.76
C LEU A 161 6.96 16.54 -14.39
N LYS A 162 5.78 16.59 -15.00
CA LYS A 162 4.74 17.56 -14.67
C LYS A 162 3.72 16.92 -13.73
N PHE A 163 3.72 17.35 -12.47
CA PHE A 163 2.81 16.83 -11.44
C PHE A 163 1.43 17.49 -11.45
N SER A 164 1.24 18.58 -12.21
CA SER A 164 -0.06 19.23 -12.34
C SER A 164 -1.00 18.37 -13.19
N SER A 165 -2.01 17.76 -12.56
CA SER A 165 -3.12 17.08 -13.23
C SER A 165 -4.20 18.03 -13.77
N ALA A 166 -4.08 19.34 -13.48
CA ALA A 166 -5.24 20.23 -13.45
C ALA A 166 -5.94 20.41 -14.80
N ILE A 167 -5.24 20.50 -15.94
CA ILE A 167 -5.88 20.61 -17.25
C ILE A 167 -4.90 20.03 -18.28
N ASP A 168 -5.23 18.87 -18.86
CA ASP A 168 -4.66 18.51 -20.15
C ASP A 168 -5.25 19.49 -21.18
N GLN A 169 -4.52 20.56 -21.48
CA GLN A 169 -4.99 21.62 -22.38
C GLN A 169 -5.15 21.12 -23.83
N SER A 170 -4.78 19.87 -24.14
CA SER A 170 -4.94 19.26 -25.46
C SER A 170 -6.37 18.80 -25.78
N GLY A 171 -7.37 19.10 -24.94
CA GLY A 171 -8.79 18.95 -25.31
C GLY A 171 -9.29 17.51 -25.43
N ASN A 172 -8.52 16.52 -24.95
CA ASN A 172 -9.01 15.15 -24.85
C ASN A 172 -9.97 15.03 -23.66
N PHE A 173 -11.21 14.62 -23.94
CA PHE A 173 -12.23 14.37 -22.92
C PHE A 173 -11.68 13.49 -21.80
N ALA A 174 -12.12 13.75 -20.56
CA ALA A 174 -11.86 12.88 -19.43
C ALA A 174 -12.31 11.45 -19.78
N GLN A 175 -11.35 10.55 -20.03
CA GLN A 175 -11.65 9.14 -20.24
C GLN A 175 -12.21 8.59 -18.93
N ILE A 176 -13.49 8.20 -18.95
CA ILE A 176 -14.10 7.50 -17.82
C ILE A 176 -13.58 6.07 -17.87
N VAL A 177 -12.65 5.74 -16.98
CA VAL A 177 -12.16 4.37 -16.84
C VAL A 177 -12.66 3.84 -15.50
N LEU A 178 -13.59 2.89 -15.61
CA LEU A 178 -14.07 2.14 -14.47
C LEU A 178 -12.96 1.20 -14.01
N HIS A 179 -12.82 1.09 -12.70
CA HIS A 179 -11.96 0.09 -12.09
C HIS A 179 -10.47 0.19 -12.46
N ALA A 180 -9.99 1.44 -12.57
CA ALA A 180 -8.60 1.75 -12.91
C ALA A 180 -7.66 1.48 -11.73
N ASP A 181 -6.50 0.91 -12.05
CA ASP A 181 -5.40 0.78 -11.11
C ASP A 181 -4.84 2.19 -10.81
N THR A 182 -4.61 2.47 -9.52
CA THR A 182 -4.21 3.77 -8.99
C THR A 182 -2.77 3.72 -8.49
N ILE A 183 -1.98 4.73 -8.84
CA ILE A 183 -0.64 4.93 -8.29
C ILE A 183 -0.60 6.26 -7.55
N SER A 184 -0.18 6.22 -6.29
CA SER A 184 0.28 7.39 -5.55
C SER A 184 1.80 7.50 -5.72
N PHE A 185 2.26 8.64 -6.22
CA PHE A 185 3.68 8.92 -6.41
C PHE A 185 4.05 10.23 -5.73
N GLU A 186 5.10 10.21 -4.92
CA GLU A 186 5.60 11.39 -4.23
C GLU A 186 7.12 11.51 -4.39
N ILE A 187 7.60 12.72 -4.67
CA ILE A 187 9.01 13.09 -4.60
C ILE A 187 9.16 14.21 -3.58
N ASN A 188 10.12 14.02 -2.67
CA ASN A 188 10.51 15.00 -1.66
C ASN A 188 11.96 15.44 -1.93
N ASP A 189 12.14 16.74 -2.09
CA ASP A 189 13.43 17.40 -2.07
C ASP A 189 13.44 18.53 -1.04
N TYR A 190 14.62 19.08 -0.74
CA TYR A 190 14.87 19.98 0.40
C TYR A 190 13.84 21.14 0.57
N LEU A 191 13.20 21.60 -0.52
CA LEU A 191 12.18 22.65 -0.51
C LEU A 191 10.93 22.32 -1.33
N MET A 192 10.80 21.11 -1.85
CA MET A 192 9.73 20.76 -2.78
C MET A 192 9.16 19.39 -2.45
N ARG A 193 7.84 19.36 -2.30
CA ARG A 193 7.06 18.12 -2.25
C ARG A 193 6.11 18.12 -3.43
N SER A 194 6.26 17.14 -4.31
CA SER A 194 5.37 16.93 -5.45
C SER A 194 4.69 15.59 -5.30
N ARG A 195 3.36 15.60 -5.34
CA ARG A 195 2.53 14.41 -5.19
C ARG A 195 1.58 14.28 -6.36
N TYR A 196 1.49 13.06 -6.88
CA TYR A 196 0.49 12.63 -7.83
C TYR A 196 -0.30 11.48 -7.21
N GLU A 197 -1.61 11.46 -7.42
CA GLU A 197 -2.46 10.33 -7.11
C GLU A 197 -3.51 10.22 -8.20
N GLY A 198 -3.55 9.06 -8.85
CA GLY A 198 -4.44 8.84 -9.96
C GLY A 198 -4.12 7.55 -10.69
N TRP A 199 -4.91 7.29 -11.72
CA TRP A 199 -4.79 6.09 -12.52
C TRP A 199 -3.50 6.00 -13.35
N LEU A 200 -3.07 4.77 -13.61
CA LEU A 200 -1.94 4.45 -14.48
C LEU A 200 -2.28 4.79 -15.94
N ARG A 201 -1.83 5.94 -16.42
CA ARG A 201 -2.06 6.46 -17.79
C ARG A 201 -0.73 6.84 -18.44
N SER A 202 -0.55 6.49 -19.71
CA SER A 202 0.63 6.89 -20.48
C SER A 202 0.90 8.41 -20.37
N GLY A 203 2.18 8.76 -20.19
CA GLY A 203 2.63 10.15 -20.04
C GLY A 203 2.28 10.80 -18.69
N SER A 204 1.67 10.08 -17.74
CA SER A 204 1.41 10.59 -16.39
C SER A 204 2.57 10.27 -15.43
N PRO A 205 2.66 10.99 -14.28
CA PRO A 205 3.59 10.62 -13.21
C PRO A 205 3.41 9.18 -12.69
N ALA A 206 2.20 8.62 -12.79
CA ALA A 206 1.98 7.20 -12.47
C ALA A 206 2.67 6.26 -13.45
N ALA A 207 2.57 6.50 -14.76
CA ALA A 207 3.29 5.68 -15.75
C ALA A 207 4.80 5.77 -15.56
N TRP A 208 5.33 6.97 -15.33
CA TRP A 208 6.74 7.15 -15.02
C TRP A 208 7.18 6.37 -13.77
N ALA A 209 6.36 6.38 -12.71
CA ALA A 209 6.66 5.69 -11.47
C ALA A 209 6.61 4.16 -11.62
N ASP A 210 5.68 3.63 -12.41
CA ASP A 210 5.60 2.20 -12.75
C ASP A 210 6.80 1.74 -13.60
N GLU A 211 7.21 2.56 -14.56
CA GLU A 211 8.43 2.33 -15.37
C GLU A 211 9.70 2.41 -14.50
N PHE A 212 9.77 3.35 -13.55
CA PHE A 212 10.86 3.41 -12.59
C PHE A 212 10.93 2.15 -11.73
N ALA A 213 9.79 1.71 -11.18
CA ALA A 213 9.72 0.45 -10.42
C ALA A 213 10.19 -0.74 -11.28
N SER A 214 9.74 -0.80 -12.54
CA SER A 214 10.14 -1.84 -13.50
C SER A 214 11.64 -1.82 -13.82
N SER A 215 12.26 -0.63 -13.88
CA SER A 215 13.70 -0.48 -14.12
C SER A 215 14.57 -1.02 -12.97
N LEU A 216 13.97 -1.27 -11.79
CA LEU A 216 14.64 -1.83 -10.62
C LEU A 216 14.55 -3.36 -10.55
N GLU A 217 13.76 -4.04 -11.39
CA GLU A 217 13.47 -5.48 -11.26
C GLU A 217 14.73 -6.34 -11.16
N THR A 218 15.74 -6.07 -11.98
CA THR A 218 16.99 -6.85 -12.00
C THR A 218 17.93 -6.53 -10.84
N CYS A 219 17.62 -5.50 -10.06
CA CYS A 219 18.47 -4.95 -9.01
C CYS A 219 17.95 -5.28 -7.61
N TRP A 220 16.69 -5.71 -7.49
CA TRP A 220 16.11 -6.13 -6.23
C TRP A 220 16.83 -7.35 -5.65
N LYS A 221 17.08 -7.28 -4.34
CA LYS A 221 17.56 -8.40 -3.53
C LYS A 221 16.69 -8.49 -2.28
N PRO A 222 16.59 -9.67 -1.65
CA PRO A 222 15.94 -9.78 -0.34
C PRO A 222 16.54 -8.78 0.64
N SER A 223 15.69 -8.01 1.31
CA SER A 223 16.11 -7.00 2.28
C SER A 223 16.41 -7.66 3.63
N THR A 224 17.52 -7.28 4.24
CA THR A 224 17.86 -7.69 5.62
C THR A 224 17.32 -6.71 6.67
N ALA A 225 16.70 -5.61 6.25
CA ALA A 225 16.09 -4.65 7.16
C ALA A 225 14.82 -5.22 7.80
N THR A 226 14.48 -4.75 9.00
CA THR A 226 13.21 -5.10 9.64
C THR A 226 12.03 -4.75 8.75
N VAL A 227 11.11 -5.70 8.57
CA VAL A 227 9.86 -5.48 7.83
C VAL A 227 8.99 -4.40 8.50
N PRO A 228 8.25 -3.58 7.74
CA PRO A 228 7.61 -2.37 8.26
C PRO A 228 6.50 -2.61 9.28
N TRP A 229 5.83 -3.76 9.23
CA TRP A 229 4.80 -4.13 10.20
C TRP A 229 5.37 -4.64 11.53
N ARG A 230 6.71 -4.82 11.61
CA ARG A 230 7.42 -5.18 12.86
C ARG A 230 8.17 -4.00 13.49
N ILE A 231 8.05 -2.80 12.92
CA ILE A 231 8.65 -1.59 13.47
C ILE A 231 7.79 -1.08 14.63
N ILE A 232 8.37 -1.08 15.83
CA ILE A 232 7.78 -0.46 17.02
C ILE A 232 8.06 1.03 16.92
N LYS A 233 7.06 1.83 16.54
CA LYS A 233 7.15 3.29 16.72
C LYS A 233 7.10 3.56 18.23
N HIS A 234 8.26 3.84 18.84
CA HIS A 234 8.23 4.48 20.14
C HIS A 234 7.46 5.80 19.97
N LYS A 235 6.34 5.96 20.70
CA LYS A 235 5.75 7.29 20.87
C LYS A 235 6.84 8.16 21.49
N SER A 236 7.46 9.04 20.72
CA SER A 236 8.07 10.23 21.31
C SER A 236 6.94 10.94 22.04
N ARG A 237 7.10 11.06 23.37
CA ARG A 237 6.40 12.09 24.11
C ARG A 237 7.01 13.39 23.65
N ASP A 238 6.32 14.08 22.74
CA ASP A 238 6.42 15.53 22.62
C ASP A 238 5.41 16.15 23.61
#